data_AF-A0A933QKM2-F1
#
_entry.id   AF-A0A933QKM2-F1
#
_cell.length_a   1.000
_cell.length_b   1.000
_cell.length_c   1.000
_cell.angle_alpha   90.00
_cell.angle_beta   90.00
_cell.angle_gamma   90.00
#
_symmetry.space_group_name_H-M   'P 1'
#
loop_
_entity.id
_entity.type
_entity.pdbx_description
1 polymer ?
#
loop_
_entity_poly.entity_id
_entity_poly.type
_entity_poly.pdbx_seq_one_letter_code
_entity_poly.pdbx_strand_id
1 'polypeptide(L)'
;MSKKMKILGLAALIVLAIGIASLYKAYNYVEHNVNFCQSCHVMERAFYTWQKNAHKGVNCKVCHTQDMPGRMAMALRAVVGKEDVGPHAKLDKTVCEQCHLKTNATVTKNVLGTIGHEKHVVKNGIQCVTCHFGKLHNTKTTAENCQTCHMKSRIEKTSGMSDLSCTDCHAFLAKTKDTGSLKPTKESCLTCHEEKNVSPTKSPMQFECAVCHKPHTTSPTITPVNCMSQCHVSVIGNKKHSERGIFKGNKVASCTTCHPAHTWKVN
;
A
#
# COMPACT_ATOMS: atom_id res chain seq x y z
N MET A 1 -51.37 15.69 50.12
CA MET A 1 -51.34 15.37 48.67
C MET A 1 -52.30 14.22 48.39
N SER A 2 -53.34 14.42 47.57
CA SER A 2 -54.37 13.40 47.30
C SER A 2 -53.78 12.18 46.58
N LYS A 3 -54.39 11.00 46.77
CA LYS A 3 -53.98 9.74 46.11
C LYS A 3 -53.88 9.89 44.58
N LYS A 4 -54.77 10.70 43.99
CA LYS A 4 -54.77 11.06 42.57
C LYS A 4 -53.53 11.87 42.16
N MET A 5 -53.10 12.86 42.96
CA MET A 5 -51.88 13.64 42.69
C MET A 5 -50.60 12.79 42.79
N LYS A 6 -50.55 11.81 43.69
CA LYS A 6 -49.41 10.87 43.77
C LYS A 6 -49.33 9.97 42.53
N ILE A 7 -50.47 9.47 42.05
CA ILE A 7 -50.55 8.63 40.84
C ILE A 7 -50.16 9.43 39.59
N LEU A 8 -50.66 10.66 39.46
CA LEU A 8 -50.32 11.55 38.33
C LEU A 8 -48.83 11.94 38.35
N GLY A 9 -48.27 12.24 39.53
CA GLY A 9 -46.84 12.51 39.67
C GLY A 9 -45.96 11.32 39.29
N LEU A 10 -46.35 10.10 39.72
CA LEU A 10 -45.65 8.87 39.35
C LEU A 10 -45.74 8.58 37.85
N ALA A 11 -46.91 8.75 37.24
CA ALA A 11 -47.11 8.56 35.81
C ALA A 11 -46.27 9.55 34.98
N ALA A 12 -46.22 10.83 35.39
CA ALA A 12 -45.37 11.83 34.74
C ALA A 12 -43.88 11.49 34.82
N LEU A 13 -43.40 11.00 35.97
CA LEU A 13 -42.02 10.54 36.14
C LEU A 13 -41.71 9.33 35.26
N ILE A 14 -42.63 8.38 35.13
CA ILE A 14 -42.47 7.21 34.26
C ILE A 14 -42.38 7.64 32.80
N VAL A 15 -43.27 8.54 32.33
CA VAL A 15 -43.23 9.06 30.95
C VAL A 15 -41.92 9.79 30.68
N LEU A 16 -41.46 10.63 31.62
CA LEU A 16 -40.18 11.33 31.50
C LEU A 16 -39.00 10.35 31.44
N ALA A 17 -38.98 9.32 32.31
CA ALA A 17 -37.95 8.30 32.31
C ALA A 17 -37.92 7.50 31.00
N ILE A 18 -39.09 7.14 30.45
CA ILE A 18 -39.20 6.48 29.15
C ILE A 18 -38.70 7.40 28.03
N GLY A 19 -39.05 8.68 28.07
CA GLY A 19 -38.58 9.68 27.10
C GLY A 19 -37.06 9.80 27.09
N ILE A 20 -36.44 9.97 28.27
CA ILE A 20 -34.98 10.03 28.43
C ILE A 20 -34.33 8.74 27.94
N ALA A 21 -34.85 7.57 28.34
CA ALA A 21 -34.32 6.28 27.90
C ALA A 21 -34.39 6.10 26.37
N SER A 22 -35.47 6.58 25.75
CA SER A 22 -35.67 6.51 24.29
C SER A 22 -34.70 7.43 23.55
N LEU A 23 -34.53 8.67 24.03
CA LEU A 23 -33.54 9.62 23.48
C LEU A 23 -32.12 9.10 23.62
N TYR A 24 -31.77 8.52 24.78
CA TYR A 24 -30.47 7.91 25.00
C TYR A 24 -30.19 6.74 24.05
N LYS A 25 -31.18 5.85 23.83
CA LYS A 25 -31.07 4.76 22.86
C LYS A 25 -30.88 5.27 21.43
N ALA A 26 -31.63 6.28 21.01
CA ALA A 26 -31.50 6.89 19.70
C ALA A 26 -30.12 7.54 19.51
N TYR A 27 -29.67 8.32 20.49
CA TYR A 27 -28.32 8.90 20.52
C TYR A 27 -27.25 7.82 20.40
N ASN A 28 -27.35 6.76 21.21
CA ASN A 28 -26.35 5.69 21.21
C ASN A 28 -26.33 4.90 19.89
N TYR A 29 -27.49 4.65 19.28
CA TYR A 29 -27.58 4.02 17.96
C TYR A 29 -26.92 4.87 16.89
N VAL A 30 -27.19 6.17 16.86
CA VAL A 30 -26.58 7.08 15.90
C VAL A 30 -25.08 7.22 16.13
N GLU A 31 -24.62 7.35 17.38
CA GLU A 31 -23.24 7.72 17.71
C GLU A 31 -22.26 6.54 17.82
N HIS A 32 -22.71 5.38 18.28
CA HIS A 32 -21.81 4.27 18.60
C HIS A 32 -22.13 2.99 17.85
N ASN A 33 -23.17 2.96 17.02
CA ASN A 33 -23.55 1.77 16.26
C ASN A 33 -23.32 1.94 14.75
N VAL A 34 -22.49 1.07 14.17
CA VAL A 34 -22.20 1.07 12.72
C VAL A 34 -23.43 0.79 11.86
N ASN A 35 -24.46 0.13 12.42
CA ASN A 35 -25.70 -0.19 11.71
C ASN A 35 -26.51 1.07 11.37
N PHE A 36 -26.31 2.18 12.09
CA PHE A 36 -26.90 3.45 11.69
C PHE A 36 -26.36 3.93 10.34
N CYS A 37 -25.06 3.76 10.08
CA CYS A 37 -24.50 4.11 8.78
C CYS A 37 -24.98 3.15 7.69
N GLN A 38 -25.10 1.85 8.02
CA GLN A 38 -25.59 0.83 7.08
C GLN A 38 -27.08 1.02 6.71
N SER A 39 -27.90 1.62 7.57
CA SER A 39 -29.33 1.78 7.31
C SER A 39 -29.64 2.72 6.13
N CYS A 40 -28.65 3.52 5.71
CA CYS A 40 -28.74 4.33 4.51
C CYS A 40 -28.20 3.56 3.28
N HIS A 41 -29.02 3.39 2.25
CA HIS A 41 -28.63 2.71 0.99
C HIS A 41 -27.35 3.30 0.34
N VAL A 42 -27.13 4.62 0.43
CA VAL A 42 -25.93 5.31 -0.10
C VAL A 42 -24.63 4.80 0.54
N MET A 43 -24.70 4.23 1.75
CA MET A 43 -23.55 3.68 2.47
C MET A 43 -23.31 2.20 2.20
N GLU A 44 -24.19 1.49 1.49
CA GLU A 44 -24.11 0.03 1.31
C GLU A 44 -22.75 -0.42 0.77
N ARG A 45 -22.27 0.20 -0.32
CA ARG A 45 -20.97 -0.13 -0.93
C ARG A 45 -19.80 0.14 0.01
N ALA A 46 -19.84 1.26 0.73
CA ALA A 46 -18.82 1.64 1.70
C ALA A 46 -18.79 0.68 2.90
N PHE A 47 -19.96 0.26 3.37
CA PHE A 47 -20.10 -0.71 4.46
C PHE A 47 -19.58 -2.09 4.05
N TYR A 48 -19.90 -2.54 2.84
CA TYR A 48 -19.45 -3.83 2.31
C TYR A 48 -17.92 -3.92 2.24
N THR A 49 -17.25 -2.87 1.76
CA THR A 49 -15.79 -2.86 1.69
C THR A 49 -15.15 -2.69 3.07
N TRP A 50 -15.78 -1.94 3.97
CA TRP A 50 -15.35 -1.85 5.38
C TRP A 50 -15.42 -3.21 6.07
N GLN A 51 -16.50 -3.98 5.87
CA GLN A 51 -16.68 -5.28 6.53
C GLN A 51 -15.58 -6.30 6.16
N LYS A 52 -14.97 -6.13 4.98
CA LYS A 52 -13.87 -6.99 4.50
C LYS A 52 -12.48 -6.50 4.89
N ASN A 53 -12.35 -5.30 5.45
CA ASN A 53 -11.04 -4.71 5.75
C ASN A 53 -10.53 -5.10 7.15
N ALA A 54 -9.27 -4.79 7.43
CA ALA A 54 -8.65 -5.06 8.74
C ALA A 54 -9.25 -4.23 9.90
N HIS A 55 -10.02 -3.20 9.58
CA HIS A 55 -10.65 -2.26 10.52
C HIS A 55 -12.15 -2.50 10.70
N LYS A 56 -12.70 -3.68 10.31
CA LYS A 56 -14.12 -4.03 10.48
C LYS A 56 -14.64 -4.04 11.93
N GLY A 57 -13.75 -3.90 12.91
CA GLY A 57 -14.09 -3.74 14.34
C GLY A 57 -14.06 -2.29 14.82
N VAL A 58 -13.68 -1.35 13.97
CA VAL A 58 -13.57 0.08 14.30
C VAL A 58 -14.81 0.80 13.78
N ASN A 59 -15.52 1.48 14.69
CA ASN A 59 -16.73 2.23 14.33
C ASN A 59 -16.41 3.34 13.31
N CYS A 60 -17.29 3.55 12.34
CA CYS A 60 -17.15 4.55 11.27
C CYS A 60 -16.80 5.95 11.81
N LYS A 61 -17.39 6.35 12.95
CA LYS A 61 -17.22 7.67 13.57
C LYS A 61 -15.89 7.87 14.29
N VAL A 62 -15.12 6.81 14.49
CA VAL A 62 -13.71 6.93 14.94
C VAL A 62 -12.90 7.66 13.87
N CYS A 63 -13.17 7.39 12.59
CA CYS A 63 -12.54 8.09 11.49
C CYS A 63 -13.35 9.30 11.02
N HIS A 64 -14.66 9.12 10.83
CA HIS A 64 -15.58 10.18 10.42
C HIS A 64 -16.11 10.96 11.62
N THR A 65 -15.23 11.74 12.25
CA THR A 65 -15.66 12.70 13.26
C THR A 65 -16.43 13.83 12.56
N GLN A 66 -17.63 14.13 13.08
CA GLN A 66 -18.45 15.24 12.62
C GLN A 66 -18.66 16.18 13.80
N ASP A 67 -18.66 17.48 13.56
CA ASP A 67 -19.11 18.47 14.52
C ASP A 67 -20.64 18.42 14.67
N MET A 68 -21.19 19.14 15.64
CA MET A 68 -22.63 19.13 15.88
C MET A 68 -23.47 19.55 14.65
N PRO A 69 -23.11 20.60 13.89
CA PRO A 69 -23.77 20.92 12.63
C PRO A 69 -23.77 19.75 11.63
N GLY A 70 -22.62 19.10 11.41
CA GLY A 70 -22.52 17.94 10.52
C GLY A 70 -23.40 16.77 10.97
N ARG A 71 -23.45 16.50 12.28
CA ARG A 71 -24.33 15.47 12.87
C ARG A 71 -25.81 15.76 12.62
N MET A 72 -26.25 16.99 12.87
CA MET A 72 -27.64 17.39 12.64
C MET A 72 -28.01 17.32 11.15
N ALA A 73 -27.10 17.75 10.28
CA ALA A 73 -27.31 17.69 8.84
C ALA A 73 -27.37 16.25 8.32
N MET A 74 -26.64 15.31 8.92
CA MET A 74 -26.73 13.88 8.60
C MET A 74 -28.04 13.27 9.08
N ALA A 75 -28.47 13.57 10.30
CA ALA A 75 -29.75 13.12 10.84
C ALA A 75 -30.93 13.64 10.00
N LEU A 76 -30.90 14.91 9.59
CA LEU A 76 -31.93 15.49 8.72
C LEU A 76 -31.96 14.82 7.35
N ARG A 77 -30.80 14.56 6.73
CA ARG A 77 -30.73 13.85 5.43
C ARG A 77 -31.29 12.44 5.51
N ALA A 78 -31.05 11.73 6.62
CA ALA A 78 -31.61 10.40 6.85
C ALA A 78 -33.14 10.42 6.94
N VAL A 79 -33.73 11.47 7.51
CA VAL A 79 -35.20 11.64 7.60
C VAL A 79 -35.80 12.09 6.26
N VAL A 80 -35.13 12.98 5.54
CA VAL A 80 -35.61 13.55 4.26
C VAL A 80 -35.35 12.59 3.08
N GLY A 81 -34.54 11.54 3.26
CA GLY A 81 -34.26 10.55 2.23
C GLY A 81 -33.37 11.08 1.09
N LYS A 82 -32.46 12.01 1.37
CA LYS A 82 -31.49 12.46 0.35
C LYS A 82 -30.48 11.36 0.06
N GLU A 83 -30.35 10.99 -1.21
CA GLU A 83 -29.54 9.87 -1.68
C GLU A 83 -28.05 10.21 -1.93
N ASP A 84 -27.64 11.47 -1.72
CA ASP A 84 -26.27 11.91 -1.94
C ASP A 84 -25.57 12.29 -0.63
N VAL A 85 -24.32 11.83 -0.51
CA VAL A 85 -23.40 12.14 0.60
C VAL A 85 -22.39 13.22 0.23
N GLY A 86 -22.61 14.01 -0.81
CA GLY A 86 -21.74 15.13 -1.20
C GLY A 86 -20.26 14.72 -1.34
N PRO A 87 -19.32 15.69 -1.30
CA PRO A 87 -17.89 15.37 -1.28
C PRO A 87 -17.51 14.61 -0.02
N HIS A 88 -16.92 13.42 -0.19
CA HIS A 88 -16.48 12.60 0.93
C HIS A 88 -15.46 13.34 1.80
N ALA A 89 -15.61 13.24 3.13
CA ALA A 89 -14.76 13.96 4.08
C ALA A 89 -13.28 13.63 3.89
N LYS A 90 -12.42 14.66 3.96
CA LYS A 90 -10.97 14.48 3.96
C LYS A 90 -10.53 14.06 5.35
N LEU A 91 -9.96 12.86 5.45
CA LEU A 91 -9.34 12.37 6.68
C LEU A 91 -7.88 12.83 6.73
N ASP A 92 -7.47 13.34 7.88
CA ASP A 92 -6.07 13.65 8.18
C ASP A 92 -5.40 12.47 8.92
N LYS A 93 -4.08 12.32 8.75
CA LYS A 93 -3.30 11.26 9.40
C LYS A 93 -3.51 11.18 10.92
N THR A 94 -3.81 12.29 11.59
CA THR A 94 -4.01 12.35 13.04
C THR A 94 -5.04 11.36 13.56
N VAL A 95 -6.07 11.03 12.77
CA VAL A 95 -7.05 9.97 13.09
C VAL A 95 -6.35 8.61 13.21
N CYS A 96 -5.47 8.27 12.28
CA CYS A 96 -4.71 7.03 12.29
C CYS A 96 -3.70 7.02 13.44
N GLU A 97 -3.06 8.17 13.71
CA GLU A 97 -2.02 8.31 14.73
C GLU A 97 -2.56 8.05 16.16
N GLN A 98 -3.84 8.31 16.41
CA GLN A 98 -4.46 8.03 17.71
C GLN A 98 -4.31 6.57 18.12
N CYS A 99 -4.45 5.64 17.19
CA CYS A 99 -4.32 4.20 17.49
C CYS A 99 -2.97 3.61 17.06
N HIS A 100 -2.37 4.13 15.99
CA HIS A 100 -1.13 3.55 15.47
C HIS A 100 0.13 4.14 16.09
N LEU A 101 0.10 5.38 16.60
CA LEU A 101 1.30 6.05 17.12
C LEU A 101 1.22 6.39 18.61
N LYS A 102 0.02 6.67 19.15
CA LYS A 102 -0.14 7.24 20.50
C LYS A 102 -0.46 6.23 21.60
N THR A 103 -1.08 5.09 21.28
CA THR A 103 -1.61 4.16 22.30
C THR A 103 -0.66 3.03 22.69
N ASN A 104 0.17 2.55 21.77
CA ASN A 104 0.96 1.34 22.01
C ASN A 104 2.29 1.39 21.26
N ALA A 105 3.40 1.39 22.01
CA ALA A 105 4.75 1.46 21.45
C ALA A 105 5.09 0.31 20.49
N THR A 106 4.57 -0.90 20.73
CA THR A 106 4.75 -2.04 19.82
C THR A 106 4.01 -1.81 18.50
N VAL A 107 2.78 -1.30 18.54
CA VAL A 107 2.03 -0.93 17.33
C VAL A 107 2.77 0.17 16.57
N THR A 108 3.20 1.23 17.26
CA THR A 108 3.98 2.32 16.69
C THR A 108 5.24 1.81 15.98
N LYS A 109 5.98 0.92 16.65
CA LYS A 109 7.20 0.32 16.10
C LYS A 109 6.91 -0.56 14.89
N ASN A 110 5.82 -1.31 14.87
CA ASN A 110 5.46 -2.14 13.73
C ASN A 110 5.05 -1.32 12.49
N VAL A 111 4.46 -0.15 12.70
CA VAL A 111 4.08 0.76 11.62
C VAL A 111 5.30 1.56 11.14
N LEU A 112 5.90 2.38 12.01
CA LEU A 112 6.96 3.32 11.62
C LEU A 112 8.36 2.71 11.59
N GLY A 113 8.57 1.53 12.18
CA GLY A 113 9.89 0.87 12.20
C GLY A 113 10.26 0.15 10.91
N THR A 114 9.50 0.38 9.84
CA THR A 114 9.76 -0.17 8.51
C THR A 114 10.43 0.88 7.63
N ILE A 115 11.36 0.44 6.76
CA ILE A 115 12.10 1.37 5.90
C ILE A 115 11.16 2.14 4.95
N GLY A 116 10.06 1.52 4.51
CA GLY A 116 9.05 2.17 3.68
C GLY A 116 8.37 3.32 4.40
N HIS A 117 7.83 3.10 5.60
CA HIS A 117 7.18 4.15 6.37
C HIS A 117 8.16 5.23 6.85
N GLU A 118 9.39 4.86 7.22
CA GLU A 118 10.41 5.83 7.60
C GLU A 118 10.71 6.81 6.46
N LYS A 119 10.91 6.30 5.24
CA LYS A 119 11.20 7.13 4.07
C LYS A 119 10.00 7.97 3.64
N HIS A 120 8.78 7.43 3.67
CA HIS A 120 7.61 8.12 3.11
C HIS A 120 6.86 8.97 4.14
N VAL A 121 6.56 8.40 5.31
CA VAL A 121 5.75 9.06 6.33
C VAL A 121 6.61 9.91 7.25
N VAL A 122 7.69 9.35 7.81
CA VAL A 122 8.50 10.06 8.81
C VAL A 122 9.34 11.15 8.16
N LYS A 123 10.08 10.83 7.09
CA LYS A 123 10.99 11.79 6.43
C LYS A 123 10.30 12.76 5.49
N ASN A 124 9.24 12.33 4.80
CA ASN A 124 8.56 13.14 3.78
C ASN A 124 7.15 13.57 4.15
N GLY A 125 6.65 13.23 5.35
CA GLY A 125 5.36 13.71 5.85
C GLY A 125 4.13 13.24 5.05
N ILE A 126 4.26 12.18 4.26
CA ILE A 126 3.16 11.66 3.43
C ILE A 126 2.01 11.17 4.32
N GLN A 127 0.79 11.55 3.97
CA GLN A 127 -0.43 11.18 4.69
C GLN A 127 -0.70 9.67 4.58
N CYS A 128 -1.18 9.05 5.65
CA CYS A 128 -1.49 7.61 5.67
C CYS A 128 -2.49 7.24 4.55
N VAL A 129 -3.49 8.12 4.33
CA VAL A 129 -4.56 7.94 3.34
C VAL A 129 -4.11 8.11 1.89
N THR A 130 -2.89 8.58 1.63
CA THR A 130 -2.32 8.61 0.28
C THR A 130 -2.04 7.20 -0.24
N CYS A 131 -1.60 6.32 0.66
CA CYS A 131 -1.27 4.93 0.34
C CYS A 131 -2.39 3.96 0.79
N HIS A 132 -2.92 4.16 1.99
CA HIS A 132 -4.02 3.36 2.54
C HIS A 132 -5.37 4.02 2.27
N PHE A 133 -6.47 3.26 2.37
CA PHE A 133 -7.83 3.81 2.22
C PHE A 133 -8.11 4.48 0.88
N GLY A 134 -7.46 4.02 -0.21
CA GLY A 134 -7.55 4.61 -1.55
C GLY A 134 -8.98 4.80 -2.05
N LYS A 135 -9.58 3.79 -2.69
CA LYS A 135 -11.00 3.82 -3.07
C LYS A 135 -11.81 2.89 -2.17
N LEU A 136 -12.99 3.35 -1.76
CA LEU A 136 -14.00 2.56 -1.05
C LEU A 136 -13.50 1.89 0.24
N HIS A 137 -12.89 2.63 1.19
CA HIS A 137 -12.47 2.09 2.51
C HIS A 137 -11.55 0.85 2.48
N ASN A 138 -10.89 0.57 1.35
CA ASN A 138 -9.94 -0.52 1.23
C ASN A 138 -8.60 -0.10 1.83
N THR A 139 -8.14 -0.82 2.85
CA THR A 139 -6.90 -0.52 3.57
C THR A 139 -5.66 -1.04 2.86
N LYS A 140 -5.81 -1.94 1.88
CA LYS A 140 -4.68 -2.51 1.14
C LYS A 140 -4.14 -1.50 0.13
N THR A 141 -2.83 -1.32 0.13
CA THR A 141 -2.09 -0.56 -0.87
C THR A 141 -2.02 -1.34 -2.18
N THR A 142 -2.07 -0.61 -3.29
CA THR A 142 -1.99 -1.14 -4.66
C THR A 142 -0.81 -0.54 -5.40
N ALA A 143 -0.40 -1.12 -6.53
CA ALA A 143 0.68 -0.56 -7.35
C ALA A 143 0.33 0.85 -7.84
N GLU A 144 -0.95 1.11 -8.10
CA GLU A 144 -1.48 2.41 -8.49
C GLU A 144 -1.21 3.47 -7.42
N ASN A 145 -1.28 3.14 -6.12
CA ASN A 145 -0.95 4.08 -5.04
C ASN A 145 0.50 4.55 -5.15
N CYS A 146 1.44 3.64 -5.41
CA CYS A 146 2.86 3.97 -5.56
C CYS A 146 3.12 4.81 -6.82
N GLN A 147 2.41 4.50 -7.91
CA GLN A 147 2.58 5.16 -9.21
C GLN A 147 2.08 6.61 -9.24
N THR A 148 1.26 7.03 -8.26
CA THR A 148 0.86 8.45 -8.13
C THR A 148 2.07 9.38 -8.01
N CYS A 149 3.16 8.93 -7.38
CA CYS A 149 4.42 9.65 -7.31
C CYS A 149 5.54 8.98 -8.13
N HIS A 150 5.57 7.65 -8.23
CA HIS A 150 6.60 6.90 -8.94
C HIS A 150 6.19 6.54 -10.39
N MET A 151 5.76 7.54 -11.17
CA MET A 151 5.16 7.34 -12.50
C MET A 151 6.05 6.59 -13.51
N LYS A 152 7.38 6.64 -13.35
CA LYS A 152 8.35 5.99 -14.23
C LYS A 152 8.77 4.58 -13.76
N SER A 153 8.09 4.02 -12.76
CA SER A 153 8.45 2.74 -12.14
C SER A 153 7.54 1.57 -12.55
N ARG A 154 6.73 1.73 -13.60
CA ARG A 154 5.89 0.65 -14.09
C ARG A 154 6.76 -0.51 -14.58
N ILE A 155 6.37 -1.73 -14.23
CA ILE A 155 6.99 -2.94 -14.77
C ILE A 155 6.56 -3.03 -16.23
N GLU A 156 7.47 -2.67 -17.13
CA GLU A 156 7.18 -2.61 -18.56
C GLU A 156 7.67 -3.89 -19.22
N LYS A 157 6.77 -4.56 -19.96
CA LYS A 157 7.06 -5.62 -20.95
C LYS A 157 7.85 -6.85 -20.49
N THR A 158 8.09 -7.06 -19.19
CA THR A 158 8.66 -8.34 -18.74
C THR A 158 7.55 -9.38 -18.63
N SER A 159 7.47 -10.27 -19.62
CA SER A 159 6.44 -11.32 -19.71
C SER A 159 6.28 -12.06 -18.38
N GLY A 160 5.12 -11.91 -17.74
CA GLY A 160 4.76 -12.60 -16.49
C GLY A 160 5.01 -11.84 -15.18
N MET A 161 5.60 -10.64 -15.20
CA MET A 161 5.78 -9.81 -13.99
C MET A 161 4.89 -8.55 -13.95
N SER A 162 4.08 -8.32 -14.98
CA SER A 162 3.20 -7.13 -15.09
C SER A 162 2.16 -7.03 -13.98
N ASP A 163 1.76 -8.17 -13.42
CA ASP A 163 0.66 -8.27 -12.47
C ASP A 163 1.15 -8.23 -11.00
N LEU A 164 2.47 -8.13 -10.80
CA LEU A 164 3.07 -8.03 -9.48
C LEU A 164 2.87 -6.64 -8.87
N SER A 165 2.64 -6.61 -7.57
CA SER A 165 2.68 -5.40 -6.76
C SER A 165 4.13 -4.94 -6.58
N CYS A 166 4.34 -3.64 -6.41
CA CYS A 166 5.66 -3.07 -6.13
C CYS A 166 6.33 -3.73 -4.90
N THR A 167 5.52 -4.07 -3.89
CA THR A 167 5.97 -4.68 -2.63
C THR A 167 6.35 -6.16 -2.74
N ASP A 168 6.04 -6.81 -3.86
CA ASP A 168 6.44 -8.20 -4.09
C ASP A 168 7.96 -8.29 -4.31
N CYS A 169 8.57 -7.20 -4.79
CA CYS A 169 10.02 -7.06 -4.94
C CYS A 169 10.61 -6.06 -3.93
N HIS A 170 9.95 -4.92 -3.72
CA HIS A 170 10.47 -3.86 -2.86
C HIS A 170 10.16 -4.12 -1.38
N ALA A 171 11.21 -4.12 -0.56
CA ALA A 171 11.16 -4.46 0.87
C ALA A 171 10.53 -3.36 1.75
N PHE A 172 9.33 -2.88 1.40
CA PHE A 172 8.68 -1.74 2.06
C PHE A 172 8.43 -1.97 3.55
N LEU A 173 8.01 -3.18 3.92
CA LEU A 173 7.73 -3.58 5.30
C LEU A 173 8.95 -4.15 6.04
N ALA A 174 10.12 -4.23 5.39
CA ALA A 174 11.31 -4.66 6.09
C ALA A 174 11.70 -3.64 7.17
N LYS A 175 12.21 -4.13 8.30
CA LYS A 175 12.61 -3.24 9.39
C LYS A 175 13.84 -2.45 8.94
N THR A 176 13.89 -1.16 9.25
CA THR A 176 15.03 -0.29 8.89
C THR A 176 16.37 -0.88 9.36
N LYS A 177 16.38 -1.53 10.53
CA LYS A 177 17.58 -2.16 11.09
C LYS A 177 18.08 -3.38 10.29
N ASP A 178 17.20 -4.01 9.50
CA ASP A 178 17.50 -5.24 8.77
C ASP A 178 17.91 -4.93 7.32
N THR A 179 17.49 -3.78 6.76
CA THR A 179 17.92 -3.31 5.43
C THR A 179 17.89 -1.78 5.35
N GLY A 180 18.95 -1.18 4.81
CA GLY A 180 19.05 0.25 4.51
C GLY A 180 18.45 0.65 3.16
N SER A 181 17.92 -0.30 2.38
CA SER A 181 17.45 -0.07 1.01
C SER A 181 16.07 -0.67 0.75
N LEU A 182 15.24 0.07 0.03
CA LEU A 182 13.97 -0.43 -0.54
C LEU A 182 14.16 -1.23 -1.82
N LYS A 183 15.35 -1.18 -2.44
CA LYS A 183 15.61 -1.90 -3.69
C LYS A 183 15.63 -3.42 -3.41
N PRO A 184 15.03 -4.24 -4.30
CA PRO A 184 15.14 -5.69 -4.21
C PRO A 184 16.61 -6.13 -4.23
N THR A 185 16.89 -7.21 -3.53
CA THR A 185 18.17 -7.91 -3.59
C THR A 185 18.10 -9.07 -4.58
N LYS A 186 19.24 -9.69 -4.89
CA LYS A 186 19.29 -10.96 -5.60
C LYS A 186 18.33 -11.99 -5.00
N GLU A 187 18.30 -12.10 -3.67
CA GLU A 187 17.41 -13.02 -2.96
C GLU A 187 15.93 -12.75 -3.24
N SER A 188 15.52 -11.47 -3.27
CA SER A 188 14.14 -11.08 -3.59
C SER A 188 13.71 -11.57 -4.99
N CYS A 189 14.63 -11.60 -5.95
CA CYS A 189 14.35 -12.15 -7.29
C CYS A 189 14.26 -13.68 -7.25
N LEU A 190 15.17 -14.32 -6.51
CA LEU A 190 15.29 -15.77 -6.43
C LEU A 190 14.07 -16.43 -5.79
N THR A 191 13.41 -15.80 -4.81
CA THR A 191 12.18 -16.34 -4.18
C THR A 191 11.18 -16.89 -5.20
N CYS A 192 10.91 -16.15 -6.28
CA CYS A 192 10.00 -16.60 -7.32
C CYS A 192 10.72 -17.30 -8.49
N HIS A 193 11.93 -16.84 -8.83
CA HIS A 193 12.64 -17.35 -10.02
C HIS A 193 13.20 -18.76 -9.85
N GLU A 194 13.58 -19.15 -8.62
CA GLU A 194 13.95 -20.53 -8.29
C GLU A 194 12.71 -21.43 -8.27
N GLU A 195 11.66 -21.03 -7.54
CA GLU A 195 10.42 -21.78 -7.42
C GLU A 195 9.78 -22.10 -8.78
N LYS A 196 9.76 -21.11 -9.69
CA LYS A 196 9.19 -21.26 -11.03
C LYS A 196 10.18 -21.84 -12.05
N ASN A 197 11.43 -22.09 -11.65
CA ASN A 197 12.51 -22.57 -12.52
C ASN A 197 12.67 -21.71 -13.80
N VAL A 198 12.53 -20.38 -13.65
CA VAL A 198 12.59 -19.40 -14.77
C VAL A 198 13.92 -18.64 -14.81
N SER A 199 14.87 -18.97 -13.93
CA SER A 199 16.23 -18.43 -13.94
C SER A 199 17.25 -19.51 -13.59
N PRO A 200 18.46 -19.48 -14.18
CA PRO A 200 19.57 -20.31 -13.73
C PRO A 200 20.02 -19.88 -12.33
N THR A 201 19.49 -20.59 -11.34
CA THR A 201 19.78 -20.40 -9.90
C THR A 201 21.24 -20.67 -9.57
N LYS A 202 21.87 -21.59 -10.31
CA LYS A 202 23.28 -21.95 -10.22
C LYS A 202 24.10 -21.26 -11.32
N SER A 203 24.22 -19.94 -11.20
CA SER A 203 25.05 -19.12 -12.10
C SER A 203 26.43 -18.86 -11.50
N PRO A 204 27.54 -19.06 -12.26
CA PRO A 204 28.87 -18.62 -11.83
C PRO A 204 28.98 -17.10 -11.66
N MET A 205 28.08 -16.32 -12.29
CA MET A 205 28.07 -14.86 -12.16
C MET A 205 27.73 -14.45 -10.73
N GLN A 206 28.61 -13.66 -10.11
CA GLN A 206 28.48 -13.16 -8.74
C GLN A 206 27.80 -11.79 -8.64
N PHE A 207 27.30 -11.24 -9.75
CA PHE A 207 26.63 -9.93 -9.76
C PHE A 207 25.20 -10.00 -9.21
N GLU A 208 24.73 -8.90 -8.62
CA GLU A 208 23.30 -8.71 -8.36
C GLU A 208 22.52 -8.77 -9.67
N CYS A 209 21.37 -9.45 -9.69
CA CYS A 209 20.54 -9.58 -10.89
C CYS A 209 20.21 -8.21 -11.51
N ALA A 210 19.99 -7.21 -10.66
CA ALA A 210 19.66 -5.85 -11.06
C ALA A 210 20.78 -5.09 -11.79
N VAL A 211 22.02 -5.61 -11.82
CA VAL A 211 23.10 -5.05 -12.65
C VAL A 211 22.72 -5.16 -14.12
N CYS A 212 22.23 -6.33 -14.52
CA CYS A 212 21.91 -6.65 -15.90
C CYS A 212 20.40 -6.68 -16.18
N HIS A 213 19.53 -6.94 -15.19
CA HIS A 213 18.08 -6.96 -15.35
C HIS A 213 17.44 -5.69 -14.77
N LYS A 214 16.54 -5.05 -15.53
CA LYS A 214 15.95 -3.74 -15.20
C LYS A 214 14.44 -3.85 -15.46
N PRO A 215 13.67 -4.36 -14.48
CA PRO A 215 12.24 -4.65 -14.64
C PRO A 215 11.37 -3.44 -15.02
N HIS A 216 11.88 -2.22 -14.79
CA HIS A 216 11.17 -0.96 -15.08
C HIS A 216 11.56 -0.31 -16.42
N THR A 217 12.33 -0.99 -17.27
CA THR A 217 12.81 -0.41 -18.54
C THR A 217 12.35 -1.22 -19.75
N THR A 218 12.06 -0.54 -20.85
CA THR A 218 11.52 -1.10 -22.11
C THR A 218 12.58 -1.63 -23.08
N SER A 219 13.87 -1.43 -22.79
CA SER A 219 14.98 -1.74 -23.70
C SER A 219 15.64 -3.09 -23.36
N PRO A 220 16.19 -3.85 -24.34
CA PRO A 220 16.97 -5.04 -24.05
C PRO A 220 18.05 -4.70 -23.03
N THR A 221 18.02 -5.44 -21.93
CA THR A 221 18.70 -5.01 -20.71
C THR A 221 20.22 -5.18 -20.78
N ILE A 222 20.68 -5.94 -21.76
CA ILE A 222 22.10 -6.19 -22.01
C ILE A 222 22.35 -5.93 -23.50
N THR A 223 23.15 -4.90 -23.77
CA THR A 223 23.75 -4.69 -25.09
C THR A 223 25.26 -4.95 -25.00
N PRO A 224 25.93 -5.33 -26.11
CA PRO A 224 27.38 -5.51 -26.12
C PRO A 224 28.15 -4.26 -25.65
N VAL A 225 27.61 -3.07 -25.91
CA VAL A 225 28.18 -1.77 -25.48
C VAL A 225 28.16 -1.62 -23.95
N ASN A 226 27.13 -2.13 -23.28
CA ASN A 226 27.01 -2.05 -21.82
C ASN A 226 28.07 -2.90 -21.12
N CYS A 227 28.45 -4.04 -21.69
CA CYS A 227 29.49 -4.91 -21.10
C CYS A 227 30.85 -4.20 -21.07
N MET A 228 31.25 -3.58 -22.19
CA MET A 228 32.58 -2.95 -22.31
C MET A 228 32.68 -1.62 -21.56
N SER A 229 31.64 -0.78 -21.63
CA SER A 229 31.67 0.56 -21.03
C SER A 229 31.53 0.57 -19.51
N GLN A 230 30.91 -0.47 -18.92
CA GLN A 230 30.63 -0.51 -17.49
C GLN A 230 31.60 -1.39 -16.69
N CYS A 231 32.09 -2.50 -17.27
CA CYS A 231 32.87 -3.49 -16.50
C CYS A 231 34.04 -4.12 -17.27
N HIS A 232 33.94 -4.28 -18.59
CA HIS A 232 34.91 -5.00 -19.42
C HIS A 232 35.73 -4.07 -20.32
N VAL A 233 36.22 -2.96 -19.76
CA VAL A 233 36.99 -1.93 -20.50
C VAL A 233 38.29 -2.47 -21.09
N SER A 234 38.89 -3.48 -20.46
CA SER A 234 40.17 -4.11 -20.85
C SER A 234 40.05 -5.15 -21.97
N VAL A 235 38.84 -5.45 -22.44
CA VAL A 235 38.63 -6.40 -23.54
C VAL A 235 38.99 -5.74 -24.88
N ILE A 236 38.88 -4.42 -24.98
CA ILE A 236 39.32 -3.64 -26.14
C ILE A 236 40.85 -3.75 -26.23
N GLY A 237 41.36 -4.38 -27.28
CA GLY A 237 42.80 -4.61 -27.49
C GLY A 237 43.32 -5.94 -26.92
N ASN A 238 42.48 -6.78 -26.31
CA ASN A 238 42.89 -8.11 -25.89
C ASN A 238 43.30 -8.96 -27.10
N LYS A 239 44.54 -9.50 -27.10
CA LYS A 239 45.12 -10.26 -28.23
C LYS A 239 44.20 -11.38 -28.74
N LYS A 240 43.62 -12.19 -27.84
CA LYS A 240 42.73 -13.31 -28.22
C LYS A 240 41.42 -12.84 -28.86
N HIS A 241 40.89 -11.69 -28.46
CA HIS A 241 39.69 -11.10 -29.08
C HIS A 241 40.02 -10.41 -30.41
N SER A 242 41.18 -9.77 -30.52
CA SER A 242 41.68 -9.15 -31.75
C SER A 242 41.98 -10.19 -32.84
N GLU A 243 42.61 -11.31 -32.49
CA GLU A 243 42.88 -12.43 -33.40
C GLU A 243 41.60 -13.07 -33.94
N ARG A 244 40.54 -13.13 -33.12
CA ARG A 244 39.21 -13.60 -33.54
C ARG A 244 38.39 -12.57 -34.32
N GLY A 245 38.94 -11.37 -34.56
CA GLY A 245 38.28 -10.33 -35.36
C GLY A 245 37.02 -9.73 -34.73
N ILE A 246 36.82 -9.90 -33.41
CA ILE A 246 35.57 -9.49 -32.71
C ILE A 246 35.32 -7.98 -32.80
N PHE A 247 36.39 -7.18 -32.95
CA PHE A 247 36.36 -5.72 -33.02
C PHE A 247 36.62 -5.16 -34.43
N LYS A 248 36.61 -5.99 -35.48
CA LYS A 248 36.81 -5.52 -36.86
C LYS A 248 35.49 -5.03 -37.47
N GLY A 249 35.37 -3.70 -37.64
CA GLY A 249 34.20 -3.03 -38.24
C GLY A 249 33.08 -2.66 -37.24
N ASN A 250 31.98 -2.09 -37.72
CA ASN A 250 30.86 -1.60 -36.88
C ASN A 250 29.94 -2.70 -36.32
N LYS A 251 30.32 -3.98 -36.42
CA LYS A 251 29.50 -5.12 -35.96
C LYS A 251 30.23 -5.86 -34.85
N VAL A 252 30.04 -5.41 -33.61
CA VAL A 252 30.41 -6.21 -32.43
C VAL A 252 29.44 -7.41 -32.41
N ALA A 253 29.95 -8.61 -32.68
CA ALA A 253 29.18 -9.83 -32.45
C ALA A 253 28.67 -9.80 -31.00
N SER A 254 27.41 -10.20 -30.75
CA SER A 254 26.87 -10.18 -29.40
C SER A 254 27.80 -10.97 -28.48
N CYS A 255 28.37 -10.33 -27.46
CA CYS A 255 29.33 -10.96 -26.54
C CYS A 255 28.77 -12.27 -25.98
N THR A 256 27.45 -12.35 -25.83
CA THR A 256 26.69 -13.49 -25.33
C THR A 256 26.76 -14.74 -26.22
N THR A 257 27.17 -14.63 -27.48
CA THR A 257 27.36 -15.80 -28.36
C THR A 257 28.54 -16.65 -27.90
N CYS A 258 29.62 -16.02 -27.42
CA CYS A 258 30.80 -16.71 -26.91
C CYS A 258 30.85 -16.74 -25.38
N HIS A 259 30.14 -15.83 -24.72
CA HIS A 259 30.02 -15.71 -23.27
C HIS A 259 28.56 -15.87 -22.84
N PRO A 260 28.01 -17.10 -22.86
CA PRO A 260 26.60 -17.30 -22.56
C PRO A 260 26.27 -16.79 -21.16
N ALA A 261 25.18 -16.01 -21.06
CA ALA A 261 24.73 -15.46 -19.80
C ALA A 261 24.48 -16.58 -18.79
N HIS A 262 24.86 -16.33 -17.54
CA HIS A 262 24.66 -17.24 -16.40
C HIS A 262 25.40 -18.58 -16.43
N THR A 263 26.09 -18.98 -17.50
CA THR A 263 26.82 -20.26 -17.53
C THR A 263 28.31 -20.08 -17.82
N TRP A 264 28.71 -18.94 -18.37
CA TRP A 264 30.11 -18.67 -18.68
C TRP A 264 31.01 -18.63 -17.44
N LYS A 265 32.18 -19.24 -17.57
CA LYS A 265 33.25 -19.25 -16.57
C LYS A 265 34.54 -18.76 -17.23
N VAL A 266 35.35 -18.03 -16.47
CA VAL A 266 36.74 -17.76 -16.85
C VAL A 266 37.49 -19.08 -16.71
N ASN A 267 38.01 -19.61 -17.81
CA ASN A 267 38.95 -20.73 -17.81
C ASN A 267 40.38 -20.19 -17.80
#